data_AF-L1IJ15-F1
#
_entry.id   AF-L1IJ15-F1
#
_cell.length_a   1.000
_cell.length_b   1.000
_cell.length_c   1.000
_cell.angle_alpha   90.00
_cell.angle_beta   90.00
_cell.angle_gamma   90.00
#
_symmetry.space_group_name_H-M   'P 1'
#
loop_
_entity.id
_entity.type
_entity.pdbx_description
1 polymer ?
#
loop_
_entity_poly.entity_id
_entity_poly.type
_entity_poly.pdbx_seq_one_letter_code
_entity_poly.pdbx_strand_id
1 'polypeptide(L)'
;MSIVGRSKKKEKELLAWDEWLRKKLPTKVEQDRGLKLEDMEIVMNWKLTKGKFRPLMGQLRKNSNQQVQQVTGEVMKMLGDSAGNKKNVTKLKDVMNKLCELKGIGPATASALLAHIDPERFPFMSDEALEGCGMKREYTLATYLSFAEALSSKAKALGGEWNAETVGRAMWARAMIHAHGNDMKEEDGEGKREDEQEDEANAKRKKRKRK
;
A
#
# COMPACT_ATOMS: atom_id res chain seq x y z
N MET A 1 -13.90 1.70 -10.57
CA MET A 1 -13.02 0.51 -10.57
C MET A 1 -13.55 -0.48 -9.54
N SER A 2 -14.33 -1.46 -9.97
CA SER A 2 -14.84 -2.52 -9.08
C SER A 2 -13.71 -3.50 -8.76
N ILE A 3 -13.42 -3.73 -7.48
CA ILE A 3 -12.47 -4.77 -7.09
C ILE A 3 -13.23 -6.10 -7.11
N VAL A 4 -13.05 -6.86 -8.18
CA VAL A 4 -13.82 -8.09 -8.51
C VAL A 4 -13.89 -9.05 -7.32
N GLY A 5 -15.11 -9.54 -7.03
CA GLY A 5 -15.39 -10.50 -5.95
C GLY A 5 -15.67 -9.89 -4.57
N ARG A 6 -15.75 -8.55 -4.44
CA ARG A 6 -16.05 -7.87 -3.17
C ARG A 6 -17.34 -7.09 -3.23
N SER A 7 -18.02 -7.01 -2.09
CA SER A 7 -19.18 -6.14 -1.96
C SER A 7 -18.77 -4.68 -2.09
N LYS A 8 -19.65 -3.84 -2.67
CA LYS A 8 -19.46 -2.38 -2.77
C LYS A 8 -19.08 -1.73 -1.42
N LYS A 9 -19.54 -2.30 -0.31
CA LYS A 9 -19.19 -1.85 1.04
C LYS A 9 -17.70 -2.07 1.34
N LYS A 10 -17.16 -3.26 1.08
CA LYS A 10 -15.75 -3.59 1.32
C LYS A 10 -14.80 -2.77 0.44
N GLU A 11 -15.22 -2.43 -0.78
CA GLU A 11 -14.45 -1.57 -1.66
C GLU A 11 -14.32 -0.15 -1.09
N LYS A 12 -15.43 0.44 -0.63
CA LYS A 12 -15.42 1.76 0.03
C LYS A 12 -14.58 1.75 1.30
N GLU A 13 -14.68 0.71 2.12
CA GLU A 13 -13.86 0.55 3.33
C GLU A 13 -12.37 0.46 3.01
N LEU A 14 -12.00 -0.29 1.96
CA LEU A 14 -10.61 -0.38 1.52
C LEU A 14 -10.08 0.98 1.08
N LEU A 15 -10.81 1.72 0.24
CA LEU A 15 -10.39 3.06 -0.19
C LEU A 15 -10.21 4.01 1.01
N ALA A 16 -11.10 3.94 2.00
CA ALA A 16 -10.99 4.74 3.21
C ALA A 16 -9.74 4.37 4.05
N TRP A 17 -9.46 3.07 4.22
CA TRP A 17 -8.26 2.62 4.95
C TRP A 17 -6.98 2.98 4.20
N ASP A 18 -6.98 2.82 2.89
CA ASP A 18 -5.84 3.12 2.02
C ASP A 18 -5.52 4.63 2.03
N GLU A 19 -6.54 5.48 1.98
CA GLU A 19 -6.38 6.93 2.14
C GLU A 19 -5.86 7.28 3.54
N TRP A 20 -6.42 6.68 4.59
CA TRP A 20 -5.99 6.90 5.96
C TRP A 20 -4.51 6.53 6.16
N LEU A 21 -4.08 5.37 5.65
CA LEU A 21 -2.70 4.91 5.74
C LEU A 21 -1.72 5.81 5.00
N ARG A 22 -2.10 6.37 3.84
CA ARG A 22 -1.22 7.26 3.09
C ARG A 22 -1.16 8.68 3.63
N LYS A 23 -2.31 9.22 4.06
CA LYS A 23 -2.43 10.66 4.37
C LYS A 23 -2.40 10.97 5.86
N LYS A 24 -2.86 10.06 6.72
CA LYS A 24 -3.07 10.33 8.16
C LYS A 24 -2.10 9.57 9.06
N LEU A 25 -1.74 8.35 8.69
CA LEU A 25 -0.85 7.52 9.50
C LEU A 25 0.51 8.20 9.78
N PRO A 26 1.24 8.74 8.79
CA PRO A 26 2.57 9.32 9.04
C PRO A 26 2.54 10.45 10.06
N THR A 27 1.57 11.38 9.91
CA THR A 27 1.40 12.51 10.82
C THR A 27 0.91 12.08 12.20
N LYS A 28 0.02 11.09 12.27
CA LYS A 28 -0.59 10.63 13.53
C LYS A 28 0.45 9.99 14.44
N VAL A 29 1.28 9.13 13.84
CA VAL A 29 2.36 8.41 14.53
C VAL A 29 3.35 9.39 15.18
N GLU A 30 3.67 10.49 14.50
CA GLU A 30 4.55 11.55 15.01
C GLU A 30 3.90 12.35 16.14
N GLN A 31 2.65 12.80 15.94
CA GLN A 31 1.92 13.62 16.90
C GLN A 31 1.60 12.87 18.21
N ASP A 32 1.10 11.64 18.10
CA ASP A 32 0.62 10.85 19.24
C ASP A 32 1.76 10.06 19.93
N ARG A 33 3.00 10.21 19.44
CA ARG A 33 4.20 9.47 19.88
C ARG A 33 3.98 7.96 19.91
N GLY A 34 3.27 7.43 18.91
CA GLY A 34 2.82 6.05 18.84
C GLY A 34 1.39 5.94 18.32
N LEU A 35 0.87 4.72 18.30
CA LEU A 35 -0.46 4.38 17.80
C LEU A 35 -1.34 3.78 18.90
N LYS A 36 -2.65 3.82 18.67
CA LYS A 36 -3.64 3.10 19.48
C LYS A 36 -4.01 1.78 18.81
N LEU A 37 -4.71 0.93 19.56
CA LEU A 37 -5.19 -0.36 19.06
C LEU A 37 -6.04 -0.20 17.80
N GLU A 38 -6.94 0.79 17.78
CA GLU A 38 -7.82 1.09 16.66
C GLU A 38 -7.05 1.42 15.36
N ASP A 39 -5.92 2.10 15.47
CA ASP A 39 -5.05 2.41 14.34
C ASP A 39 -4.44 1.13 13.76
N MET A 40 -4.03 0.20 14.62
CA MET A 40 -3.52 -1.10 14.20
C MET A 40 -4.61 -1.99 13.58
N GLU A 41 -5.86 -1.84 14.01
CA GLU A 41 -7.00 -2.52 13.36
C GLU A 41 -7.18 -2.03 11.92
N ILE A 42 -7.00 -0.73 11.66
CA ILE A 42 -7.04 -0.17 10.29
C ILE A 42 -5.95 -0.81 9.42
N VAL A 43 -4.70 -0.84 9.91
CA VAL A 43 -3.57 -1.48 9.20
C VAL A 43 -3.88 -2.94 8.89
N MET A 44 -4.38 -3.69 9.89
CA MET A 44 -4.70 -5.10 9.71
C MET A 44 -5.85 -5.32 8.73
N ASN A 45 -6.91 -4.53 8.82
CA ASN A 45 -8.04 -4.60 7.91
C ASN A 45 -7.61 -4.32 6.47
N TRP A 46 -6.86 -3.25 6.24
CA TRP A 46 -6.28 -2.93 4.93
C TRP A 46 -5.44 -4.11 4.40
N LYS A 47 -4.52 -4.64 5.21
CA LYS A 47 -3.66 -5.76 4.81
C LYS A 47 -4.46 -7.03 4.48
N LEU A 48 -5.48 -7.36 5.28
CA LEU A 48 -6.35 -8.51 5.05
C LEU A 48 -7.18 -8.39 3.78
N THR A 49 -7.38 -7.17 3.27
CA THR A 49 -7.98 -6.97 1.95
C THR A 49 -6.99 -7.25 0.81
N LYS A 50 -5.68 -7.11 1.01
CA LYS A 50 -4.68 -7.25 -0.06
C LYS A 50 -4.24 -8.68 -0.32
N GLY A 51 -4.61 -9.64 0.52
CA GLY A 51 -4.19 -11.04 0.37
C GLY A 51 -5.13 -12.04 1.04
N LYS A 52 -4.66 -13.27 1.27
CA LYS A 52 -5.45 -14.34 1.88
C LYS A 52 -5.80 -13.99 3.34
N PHE A 53 -7.10 -14.03 3.67
CA PHE A 53 -7.60 -13.75 5.01
C PHE A 53 -7.00 -14.71 6.04
N ARG A 54 -6.46 -14.16 7.12
CA ARG A 54 -6.09 -14.92 8.33
C ARG A 54 -6.71 -14.25 9.56
N PRO A 55 -7.35 -15.00 10.48
CA PRO A 55 -8.11 -14.44 11.60
C PRO A 55 -7.21 -13.97 12.75
N LEU A 56 -6.19 -13.14 12.46
CA LEU A 56 -5.27 -12.60 13.46
C LEU A 56 -5.83 -11.39 14.23
N MET A 57 -6.95 -10.82 13.76
CA MET A 57 -7.61 -9.67 14.40
C MET A 57 -7.97 -9.95 15.87
N GLY A 58 -8.43 -11.17 16.18
CA GLY A 58 -8.73 -11.56 17.55
C GLY A 58 -7.50 -11.62 18.46
N GLN A 59 -6.29 -11.83 17.92
CA GLN A 59 -5.05 -11.76 18.69
C GLN A 59 -4.58 -10.31 18.86
N LEU A 60 -4.74 -9.48 17.82
CA LEU A 60 -4.45 -8.05 17.88
C LEU A 60 -5.25 -7.36 19.00
N ARG A 61 -6.54 -7.68 19.11
CA ARG A 61 -7.45 -7.16 20.15
C ARG A 61 -7.10 -7.55 21.58
N LYS A 62 -6.15 -8.46 21.79
CA LYS A 62 -5.65 -8.84 23.12
C LYS A 62 -4.54 -7.93 23.63
N ASN A 63 -4.06 -6.98 22.82
CA ASN A 63 -3.12 -5.96 23.27
C ASN A 63 -3.91 -4.78 23.86
N SER A 64 -3.36 -4.12 24.90
CA SER A 64 -3.93 -2.89 25.41
C SER A 64 -3.48 -1.68 24.58
N ASN A 65 -4.24 -0.57 24.64
CA ASN A 65 -3.81 0.69 24.02
C ASN A 65 -2.43 1.15 24.49
N GLN A 66 -2.12 0.97 25.78
CA GLN A 66 -0.82 1.31 26.34
C GLN A 66 0.31 0.47 25.73
N GLN A 67 0.11 -0.84 25.57
CA GLN A 67 1.11 -1.72 24.94
C GLN A 67 1.36 -1.34 23.48
N VAL A 68 0.29 -1.08 22.71
CA VAL A 68 0.41 -0.67 21.30
C VAL A 68 1.15 0.65 21.19
N GLN A 69 0.77 1.65 22.01
CA GLN A 69 1.39 2.98 21.98
C GLN A 69 2.86 2.92 22.38
N GLN A 70 3.21 2.15 23.41
CA GLN A 70 4.60 1.96 23.82
C GLN A 70 5.43 1.34 22.69
N VAL A 71 5.01 0.19 22.17
CA VAL A 71 5.77 -0.53 21.13
C VAL A 71 5.94 0.31 19.87
N THR A 72 4.86 0.93 19.40
CA THR A 72 4.90 1.75 18.19
C THR A 72 5.70 3.04 18.41
N GLY A 73 5.60 3.67 19.59
CA GLY A 73 6.43 4.83 19.93
C GLY A 73 7.92 4.51 19.99
N GLU A 74 8.31 3.34 20.52
CA GLU A 74 9.70 2.86 20.49
C GLU A 74 10.18 2.61 19.05
N VAL A 75 9.35 2.02 18.21
CA VAL A 75 9.63 1.83 16.77
C VAL A 75 9.88 3.17 16.08
N MET A 76 9.10 4.22 16.39
CA MET A 76 9.32 5.53 15.78
C MET A 76 10.63 6.18 16.21
N LYS A 77 11.02 6.03 17.48
CA LYS A 77 12.34 6.48 17.94
C LYS A 77 13.45 5.75 17.18
N MET A 78 13.34 4.43 17.05
CA MET A 78 14.27 3.60 16.28
C MET A 78 14.41 4.04 14.82
N LEU A 79 13.31 4.48 14.19
CA LEU A 79 13.31 5.00 12.82
C LEU A 79 13.92 6.41 12.73
N GLY A 80 13.58 7.30 13.68
CA GLY A 80 14.03 8.70 13.73
C GLY A 80 15.51 8.87 14.06
N ASP A 81 16.06 8.03 14.93
CA ASP A 81 17.50 8.03 15.28
C ASP A 81 18.39 7.73 14.06
N SER A 82 17.82 7.10 13.01
CA SER A 82 18.52 6.84 11.75
C SER A 82 18.64 8.06 10.82
N ALA A 83 17.82 9.10 11.00
CA ALA A 83 17.79 10.26 10.11
C ALA A 83 18.91 11.28 10.41
N GLY A 84 19.41 11.31 11.65
CA GLY A 84 20.43 12.27 12.10
C GLY A 84 21.85 11.72 12.21
N ASN A 85 22.05 10.39 12.27
CA ASN A 85 23.34 9.81 12.59
C ASN A 85 23.65 8.61 11.67
N LYS A 86 24.42 8.85 10.59
CA LYS A 86 24.89 7.82 9.64
C LYS A 86 25.65 6.64 10.28
N LYS A 87 25.99 6.74 11.57
CA LYS A 87 26.69 5.70 12.35
C LYS A 87 25.76 4.66 13.00
N ASN A 88 24.47 4.97 13.19
CA ASN A 88 23.48 4.06 13.79
C ASN A 88 22.34 3.81 12.79
N VAL A 89 22.63 3.07 11.71
CA VAL A 89 21.55 2.48 10.91
C VAL A 89 20.88 1.43 11.78
N THR A 90 19.71 1.75 12.34
CA THR A 90 18.90 0.74 13.04
C THR A 90 18.63 -0.40 12.07
N LYS A 91 18.99 -1.63 12.45
CA LYS A 91 18.82 -2.78 11.56
C LYS A 91 17.32 -3.02 11.36
N LEU A 92 16.88 -3.23 10.11
CA LEU A 92 15.49 -3.60 9.79
C LEU A 92 14.96 -4.70 10.72
N LYS A 93 15.82 -5.67 11.04
CA LYS A 93 15.54 -6.79 11.94
C LYS A 93 15.01 -6.32 13.30
N ASP A 94 15.62 -5.30 13.90
CA ASP A 94 15.30 -4.85 15.26
C ASP A 94 13.96 -4.13 15.28
N VAL A 95 13.71 -3.27 14.27
CA VAL A 95 12.42 -2.59 14.07
C VAL A 95 11.29 -3.60 13.86
N MET A 96 11.52 -4.61 13.02
CA MET A 96 10.54 -5.67 12.75
C MET A 96 10.26 -6.51 13.99
N ASN A 97 11.30 -6.90 14.74
CA ASN A 97 11.15 -7.65 15.99
C ASN A 97 10.32 -6.88 17.00
N LYS A 98 10.60 -5.57 17.15
CA LYS A 98 9.88 -4.72 18.10
C LYS A 98 8.38 -4.69 17.80
N LEU A 99 7.96 -4.53 16.55
CA LEU A 99 6.54 -4.61 16.17
C LEU A 99 5.96 -6.01 16.38
N CYS A 100 6.73 -7.07 16.14
CA CYS A 100 6.28 -8.45 16.33
C CYS A 100 6.10 -8.86 17.81
N GLU A 101 6.47 -8.01 18.77
CA GLU A 101 6.13 -8.21 20.19
C GLU A 101 4.61 -8.11 20.44
N LEU A 102 3.88 -7.38 19.58
CA LEU A 102 2.43 -7.26 19.68
C LEU A 102 1.74 -8.54 19.22
N LYS A 103 0.77 -9.01 20.01
CA LYS A 103 -0.01 -10.21 19.68
C LYS A 103 -0.73 -10.01 18.36
N GLY A 104 -0.69 -11.01 17.47
CA GLY A 104 -1.34 -10.95 16.15
C GLY A 104 -0.58 -10.11 15.11
N ILE A 105 0.55 -9.48 15.47
CA ILE A 105 1.43 -8.79 14.54
C ILE A 105 2.62 -9.71 14.22
N GLY A 106 2.72 -10.09 12.94
CA GLY A 106 3.89 -10.79 12.40
C GLY A 106 4.54 -9.98 11.27
N PRO A 107 5.58 -10.50 10.60
CA PRO A 107 6.34 -9.76 9.59
C PRO A 107 5.48 -9.13 8.48
N ALA A 108 4.45 -9.83 8.02
CA ALA A 108 3.54 -9.29 7.01
C ALA A 108 2.68 -8.11 7.50
N THR A 109 2.29 -8.09 8.78
CA THR A 109 1.50 -6.96 9.32
C THR A 109 2.42 -5.81 9.75
N ALA A 110 3.58 -6.13 10.33
CA ALA A 110 4.59 -5.13 10.67
C ALA A 110 5.07 -4.35 9.42
N SER A 111 5.37 -5.07 8.33
CA SER A 111 5.74 -4.43 7.07
C SER A 111 4.62 -3.61 6.42
N ALA A 112 3.35 -3.96 6.63
CA ALA A 112 2.22 -3.16 6.14
C ALA A 112 2.17 -1.77 6.80
N LEU A 113 2.50 -1.71 8.10
CA LEU A 113 2.63 -0.44 8.81
C LEU A 113 3.86 0.34 8.32
N LEU A 114 5.03 -0.31 8.32
CA LEU A 114 6.30 0.36 8.04
C LEU A 114 6.41 0.86 6.59
N ALA A 115 5.80 0.19 5.61
CA ALA A 115 5.77 0.64 4.23
C ALA A 115 5.11 2.02 4.03
N HIS A 116 4.25 2.44 4.97
CA HIS A 116 3.61 3.76 4.92
C HIS A 116 4.37 4.81 5.73
N ILE A 117 5.32 4.41 6.58
CA ILE A 117 6.10 5.30 7.44
C ILE A 117 7.49 5.54 6.84
N ASP A 118 8.09 4.49 6.30
CA ASP A 118 9.45 4.47 5.76
C ASP A 118 9.52 3.54 4.54
N PRO A 119 8.93 3.99 3.41
CA PRO A 119 8.87 3.21 2.16
C PRO A 119 10.24 2.97 1.54
N GLU A 120 11.25 3.77 1.92
CA GLU A 120 12.63 3.63 1.46
C GLU A 120 13.24 2.32 1.93
N ARG A 121 13.04 1.99 3.21
CA ARG A 121 13.69 0.84 3.85
C ARG A 121 12.77 -0.36 4.01
N PHE A 122 11.46 -0.16 4.15
CA PHE A 122 10.54 -1.23 4.55
C PHE A 122 9.45 -1.48 3.51
N PRO A 123 9.67 -2.36 2.53
CA PRO A 123 8.61 -2.76 1.62
C PRO A 123 7.56 -3.63 2.32
N PHE A 124 6.31 -3.55 1.85
CA PHE A 124 5.20 -4.38 2.28
C PHE A 124 5.36 -5.81 1.75
N MET A 125 5.35 -6.77 2.67
CA MET A 125 5.48 -8.21 2.38
C MET A 125 4.15 -8.80 1.88
N SER A 126 3.76 -8.47 0.65
CA SER A 126 2.64 -9.10 -0.05
C SER A 126 3.01 -10.46 -0.62
N ASP A 127 2.03 -11.35 -0.75
CA ASP A 127 2.23 -12.69 -1.33
C ASP A 127 2.73 -12.57 -2.78
N GLU A 128 2.15 -11.65 -3.54
CA GLU A 128 2.47 -11.40 -4.95
C GLU A 128 3.89 -10.88 -5.14
N ALA A 129 4.35 -9.98 -4.26
CA ALA A 129 5.71 -9.48 -4.32
C ALA A 129 6.73 -10.54 -3.88
N LEU A 130 6.41 -11.38 -2.90
CA LEU A 130 7.25 -12.53 -2.53
C LEU A 130 7.43 -13.48 -3.72
N GLU A 131 6.33 -13.82 -4.39
CA GLU A 131 6.36 -14.66 -5.59
C GLU A 131 7.09 -13.99 -6.76
N GLY A 132 6.92 -12.67 -6.92
CA GLY A 132 7.66 -11.88 -7.90
C GLY A 132 9.18 -11.89 -7.67
N CYS A 133 9.61 -12.04 -6.41
CA CYS A 133 11.01 -12.25 -6.03
C CYS A 133 11.46 -13.72 -6.10
N GLY A 134 10.60 -14.65 -6.55
CA GLY A 134 10.90 -16.09 -6.58
C GLY A 134 10.94 -16.75 -5.19
N MET A 135 10.35 -16.12 -4.18
CA MET A 135 10.35 -16.61 -2.79
C MET A 135 9.06 -17.37 -2.47
N LYS A 136 9.15 -18.32 -1.54
CA LYS A 136 7.97 -19.00 -0.99
C LYS A 136 7.19 -18.06 -0.07
N ARG A 137 5.88 -18.31 0.07
CA ARG A 137 4.98 -17.58 1.01
C ARG A 137 5.22 -17.96 2.47
N GLU A 138 6.43 -17.66 2.96
CA GLU A 138 6.86 -17.90 4.33
C GLU A 138 6.89 -16.59 5.10
N TYR A 139 6.02 -16.44 6.10
CA TYR A 139 5.87 -15.19 6.85
C TYR A 139 6.81 -15.13 8.06
N THR A 140 8.08 -15.43 7.81
CA THR A 140 9.14 -15.37 8.83
C THR A 140 9.95 -14.09 8.71
N LEU A 141 10.63 -13.71 9.79
CA LEU A 141 11.53 -12.56 9.76
C LEU A 141 12.69 -12.78 8.77
N ALA A 142 13.23 -14.00 8.68
CA ALA A 142 14.31 -14.31 7.76
C ALA A 142 13.88 -14.10 6.29
N THR A 143 12.70 -14.61 5.93
CA THR A 143 12.12 -14.40 4.60
C THR A 143 11.90 -12.90 4.33
N TYR A 144 11.40 -12.15 5.32
CA TYR A 144 11.20 -10.71 5.18
C TYR A 144 12.50 -9.95 4.92
N LEU A 145 13.59 -10.28 5.62
CA LEU A 145 14.86 -9.60 5.44
C LEU A 145 15.44 -9.85 4.03
N SER A 146 15.39 -11.09 3.55
CA SER A 146 15.78 -11.42 2.18
C SER A 146 14.91 -10.70 1.15
N PHE A 147 13.60 -10.65 1.39
CA PHE A 147 12.65 -9.94 0.54
C PHE A 147 12.95 -8.43 0.47
N ALA A 148 13.16 -7.79 1.61
CA ALA A 148 13.46 -6.37 1.68
C ALA A 148 14.80 -6.03 1.00
N GLU A 149 15.82 -6.89 1.15
CA GLU A 149 17.10 -6.74 0.46
C GLU A 149 16.94 -6.86 -1.06
N ALA A 150 16.18 -7.85 -1.54
CA ALA A 150 15.93 -8.04 -2.97
C ALA A 150 15.26 -6.81 -3.60
N LEU A 151 14.23 -6.26 -2.94
CA LEU A 151 13.55 -5.06 -3.42
C LEU A 151 14.41 -3.80 -3.32
N SER A 152 15.19 -3.65 -2.25
CA SER A 152 16.12 -2.53 -2.09
C SER A 152 17.22 -2.55 -3.14
N SER A 153 17.78 -3.72 -3.43
CA SER A 153 18.76 -3.92 -4.50
C SER A 153 18.16 -3.61 -5.87
N LYS A 154 16.92 -4.04 -6.13
CA LYS A 154 16.22 -3.72 -7.38
C LYS A 154 15.92 -2.23 -7.51
N ALA A 155 15.50 -1.56 -6.44
CA ALA A 155 15.26 -0.12 -6.41
C ALA A 155 16.54 0.67 -6.75
N LYS A 156 17.67 0.31 -6.13
CA LYS A 156 18.98 0.90 -6.45
C LYS A 156 19.37 0.71 -7.92
N ALA A 157 19.11 -0.46 -8.48
CA ALA A 157 19.41 -0.76 -9.89
C ALA A 157 18.50 0.02 -10.86
N LEU A 158 17.26 0.32 -10.48
CA LEU A 158 16.35 1.16 -11.28
C LEU A 158 16.69 2.65 -11.16
N GLY A 159 17.22 3.08 -10.02
CA GLY A 159 17.60 4.47 -9.76
C GLY A 159 16.41 5.44 -9.73
N GLY A 160 16.69 6.74 -9.69
CA GLY A 160 15.66 7.79 -9.67
C GLY A 160 14.77 7.73 -8.43
N GLU A 161 13.46 7.78 -8.64
CA GLU A 161 12.45 7.81 -7.57
C GLU A 161 12.05 6.41 -7.05
N TRP A 162 12.70 5.35 -7.55
CA TRP A 162 12.40 3.99 -7.11
C TRP A 162 12.95 3.73 -5.72
N ASN A 163 12.06 3.30 -4.83
CA ASN A 163 12.38 2.76 -3.52
C ASN A 163 11.85 1.34 -3.32
N ALA A 164 12.27 0.68 -2.24
CA ALA A 164 11.92 -0.73 -2.00
C ALA A 164 10.40 -0.97 -2.07
N GLU A 165 9.60 -0.09 -1.47
CA GLU A 165 8.14 -0.22 -1.47
C GLU A 165 7.51 0.04 -2.85
N THR A 166 8.03 0.97 -3.66
CA THR A 166 7.54 1.17 -5.04
C THR A 166 7.81 -0.03 -5.93
N VAL A 167 8.95 -0.71 -5.77
CA VAL A 167 9.24 -1.97 -6.47
C VAL A 167 8.26 -3.06 -6.04
N GLY A 168 8.03 -3.22 -4.72
CA GLY A 168 7.06 -4.17 -4.18
C GLY A 168 5.64 -3.92 -4.71
N ARG A 169 5.22 -2.65 -4.77
CA ARG A 169 3.92 -2.25 -5.34
C ARG A 169 3.82 -2.55 -6.84
N ALA A 170 4.89 -2.34 -7.61
CA ALA A 170 4.91 -2.68 -9.03
C ALA A 170 4.76 -4.20 -9.26
N MET A 171 5.41 -5.02 -8.44
CA MET A 171 5.24 -6.48 -8.50
C MET A 171 3.81 -6.90 -8.18
N TRP A 172 3.22 -6.33 -7.13
CA TRP A 172 1.82 -6.57 -6.77
C TRP A 172 0.86 -6.14 -7.90
N ALA A 173 1.07 -4.95 -8.48
CA ALA A 173 0.24 -4.45 -9.57
C ALA A 173 0.30 -5.36 -10.80
N ARG A 174 1.50 -5.83 -11.17
CA ARG A 174 1.67 -6.81 -12.26
C ARG A 174 0.91 -8.11 -11.97
N ALA A 175 0.96 -8.63 -10.75
CA ALA A 175 0.23 -9.84 -10.38
C ALA A 175 -1.28 -9.65 -10.44
N MET A 176 -1.80 -8.49 -10.02
CA MET A 176 -3.22 -8.16 -10.15
C MET A 176 -3.65 -8.04 -11.61
N ILE A 177 -2.84 -7.41 -12.47
CA ILE A 177 -3.09 -7.35 -13.91
C ILE A 177 -3.12 -8.75 -14.50
N HIS A 178 -2.20 -9.65 -14.11
CA HIS A 178 -2.23 -11.02 -14.62
C HIS A 178 -3.44 -11.82 -14.11
N ALA A 179 -3.85 -11.62 -12.86
CA ALA A 179 -4.99 -12.32 -12.26
C ALA A 179 -6.34 -11.85 -12.82
N HIS A 180 -6.42 -10.60 -13.33
CA HIS A 180 -7.68 -9.96 -13.71
C HIS A 180 -7.68 -9.36 -15.13
N GLY A 181 -6.57 -9.42 -15.85
CA GLY A 181 -6.38 -8.77 -17.16
C GLY A 181 -7.19 -9.39 -18.29
N ASN A 182 -7.77 -10.57 -18.09
CA ASN A 182 -8.73 -11.14 -19.02
C ASN A 182 -10.14 -10.49 -18.94
N ASP A 183 -10.43 -9.76 -17.85
CA ASP A 183 -11.66 -8.96 -17.68
C ASP A 183 -11.44 -7.48 -18.07
N MET A 184 -10.20 -7.08 -18.38
CA MET A 184 -9.87 -5.76 -18.91
C MET A 184 -9.90 -5.81 -20.44
N LYS A 185 -11.07 -6.04 -21.02
CA LYS A 185 -11.29 -5.56 -22.39
C LYS A 185 -11.25 -4.05 -22.33
N GLU A 186 -10.32 -3.48 -23.08
CA GLU A 186 -10.27 -2.06 -23.38
C GLU A 186 -11.69 -1.64 -23.81
N GLU A 187 -12.34 -0.76 -23.04
CA GLU A 187 -13.37 0.07 -23.65
C GLU A 187 -12.62 0.95 -24.63
N ASP A 188 -12.63 0.53 -25.90
CA ASP A 188 -12.26 1.36 -27.03
C ASP A 188 -13.01 2.68 -26.88
N GLY A 189 -12.30 3.68 -26.36
CA GLY A 189 -12.73 5.07 -26.40
C GLY A 189 -12.70 5.53 -27.85
N GLU A 190 -13.66 5.07 -28.66
CA GLU A 190 -14.15 5.83 -29.79
C GLU A 190 -14.76 7.12 -29.21
N GLY A 191 -13.87 8.08 -28.94
CA GLY A 191 -14.24 9.47 -28.83
C GLY A 191 -14.95 9.83 -30.13
N LYS A 192 -16.28 9.87 -30.08
CA LYS A 192 -17.12 10.56 -31.05
C LYS A 192 -16.48 11.92 -31.30
N ARG A 193 -15.84 12.07 -32.46
CA ARG A 193 -15.59 13.38 -33.04
C ARG A 193 -16.97 13.95 -33.31
N GLU A 194 -17.41 14.86 -32.46
CA GLU A 194 -18.61 15.63 -32.69
C GLU A 194 -18.43 16.40 -34.01
N ASP A 195 -19.38 16.19 -34.91
CA ASP A 195 -19.44 16.77 -36.24
C ASP A 195 -19.49 18.31 -36.16
N GLU A 196 -18.36 18.98 -36.36
CA GLU A 196 -18.27 20.41 -36.67
C GLU A 196 -18.76 20.75 -38.09
N GLN A 197 -19.81 20.07 -38.60
CA GLN A 197 -20.36 20.34 -39.94
C GLN A 197 -21.83 20.81 -39.98
N GLU A 198 -22.54 20.88 -38.86
CA GLU A 198 -23.95 21.34 -38.87
C GLU A 198 -24.13 22.87 -38.79
N ASP A 199 -23.12 23.65 -38.40
CA ASP A 199 -23.27 25.11 -38.25
C ASP A 199 -23.17 25.89 -39.58
N GLU A 200 -22.54 25.34 -40.62
CA GLU A 200 -22.45 26.04 -41.91
C GLU A 200 -23.69 25.86 -42.81
N ALA A 201 -24.46 24.79 -42.61
CA ALA A 201 -25.69 24.51 -43.36
C ALA A 201 -26.89 25.36 -42.86
N ASN A 202 -26.94 25.67 -41.55
CA ASN A 202 -28.03 26.44 -40.96
C ASN A 202 -27.88 27.97 -41.22
N ALA A 203 -26.64 28.46 -41.36
CA ALA A 203 -26.35 29.84 -41.73
C ALA A 203 -26.72 30.17 -43.20
N LYS A 204 -26.54 29.21 -44.12
CA LYS A 204 -26.91 29.37 -45.55
C LYS A 204 -28.43 29.29 -45.78
N ARG A 205 -29.18 28.57 -44.92
CA ARG A 205 -30.65 28.45 -45.01
C ARG A 205 -31.39 29.67 -44.45
N LYS A 206 -30.82 30.41 -43.48
CA LYS A 206 -31.38 31.68 -42.98
C LYS A 206 -31.12 32.89 -43.88
N LYS A 207 -30.09 32.88 -44.75
CA LYS A 207 -29.85 33.96 -45.75
C LYS A 207 -30.72 33.87 -47.00
N ARG A 208 -31.31 32.71 -47.33
CA ARG A 208 -32.21 32.53 -48.49
C ARG A 208 -33.69 32.79 -48.20
N LYS A 209 -34.08 33.10 -46.96
CA LYS A 209 -35.46 33.47 -46.56
C LYS A 209 -35.66 34.97 -46.30
N ARG A 210 -34.66 35.81 -46.59
CA ARG A 210 -34.69 37.27 -46.40
C ARG A 210 -34.34 38.06 -47.68
N LYS A 211 -34.58 37.48 -48.85
CA LYS A 211 -34.52 38.17 -50.14
C LYS A 211 -35.74 37.80 -50.97
#